data_AF-A0A842K1L1-F1
#
_entry.id   AF-A0A842K1L1-F1
#
_cell.length_a   1.000
_cell.length_b   1.000
_cell.length_c   1.000
_cell.angle_alpha   90.00
_cell.angle_beta   90.00
_cell.angle_gamma   90.00
#
_symmetry.space_group_name_H-M   'P 1'
#
loop_
_entity.id
_entity.type
_entity.pdbx_description
1 polymer ?
#
loop_
_entity_poly.entity_id
_entity_poly.type
_entity_poly.pdbx_seq_one_letter_code
_entity_poly.pdbx_strand_id
1 'polypeptide(L)'
;MVTFDETDLGIEAPKRTNVCAIVALFCALTGLFVPALVFGAIGYVETGGREYETGSGIAVAALILGAIELTAVVVTAAIVLVSLH
;
A
#
# COMPACT_ATOMS: atom_id res chain seq x y z
N MET A 1 44.43 18.25 8.76
CA MET A 1 43.99 17.37 7.65
C MET A 1 42.48 17.51 7.57
N VAL A 2 41.98 18.29 6.62
CA VAL A 2 40.55 18.54 6.45
C VAL A 2 40.00 17.39 5.62
N THR A 3 39.24 16.50 6.24
CA THR A 3 38.49 15.46 5.55
C THR A 3 37.29 16.14 4.90
N PHE A 4 37.34 16.36 3.60
CA PHE A 4 36.16 16.71 2.83
C PHE A 4 35.29 15.46 2.78
N ASP A 5 34.15 15.53 3.47
CA ASP A 5 33.10 14.52 3.43
C ASP A 5 32.41 14.64 2.05
N GLU A 6 32.81 13.78 1.11
CA GLU A 6 32.26 13.74 -0.25
C GLU A 6 30.79 13.26 -0.31
N THR A 7 30.16 13.03 0.85
CA THR A 7 28.76 12.64 0.97
C THR A 7 27.77 13.81 1.07
N ASP A 8 28.24 15.05 1.22
CA ASP A 8 27.39 16.27 1.25
C ASP A 8 27.24 16.92 -0.14
N LEU A 9 26.89 16.11 -1.14
CA LEU A 9 26.70 16.60 -2.52
C LEU A 9 25.34 17.28 -2.73
N GLY A 10 24.54 17.50 -1.68
CA GLY A 10 23.25 18.21 -1.76
C GLY A 10 22.23 17.61 -2.74
N ILE A 11 22.49 16.43 -3.29
CA ILE A 11 21.56 15.69 -4.14
C ILE A 11 20.59 14.98 -3.21
N GLU A 12 19.57 15.69 -2.72
CA GLU A 12 18.41 15.04 -2.10
C GLU A 12 17.89 13.99 -3.10
N ALA A 13 17.95 12.71 -2.74
CA ALA A 13 17.42 11.66 -3.61
C ALA A 13 15.94 11.99 -3.90
N PRO A 14 15.52 12.05 -5.17
CA PRO A 14 14.20 12.54 -5.53
C PRO A 14 13.14 11.66 -4.86
N LYS A 15 12.27 12.28 -4.05
CA LYS A 15 11.16 11.59 -3.40
C LYS A 15 10.35 10.82 -4.44
N ARG A 16 10.23 9.51 -4.26
CA ARG A 16 9.43 8.65 -5.13
C ARG A 16 8.19 8.16 -4.41
N THR A 17 7.07 8.14 -5.11
CA THR A 17 5.89 7.43 -4.64
C THR A 17 6.15 5.93 -4.75
N ASN A 18 5.91 5.21 -3.67
CA ASN A 18 6.11 3.78 -3.59
C ASN A 18 5.21 3.05 -4.61
N VAL A 19 5.82 2.22 -5.46
CA VAL A 19 5.12 1.50 -6.53
C VAL A 19 4.14 0.47 -5.96
N CYS A 20 4.48 -0.19 -4.85
CA CYS A 20 3.56 -1.10 -4.16
C CYS A 20 2.31 -0.35 -3.70
N ALA A 21 2.42 0.87 -3.17
CA ALA A 21 1.24 1.67 -2.80
C ALA A 21 0.33 1.97 -4.00
N ILE A 22 0.91 2.30 -5.15
CA ILE A 22 0.16 2.55 -6.40
C ILE A 22 -0.54 1.27 -6.88
N VAL A 23 0.19 0.16 -6.94
CA VAL A 23 -0.35 -1.15 -7.35
C VAL A 23 -1.44 -1.61 -6.40
N ALA A 24 -1.25 -1.43 -5.09
CA ALA A 24 -2.25 -1.74 -4.08
C ALA A 24 -3.56 -0.97 -4.31
N LEU A 25 -3.47 0.34 -4.54
CA LEU A 25 -4.66 1.16 -4.80
C LEU A 25 -5.34 0.74 -6.11
N PHE A 26 -4.58 0.44 -7.17
CA PHE A 26 -5.16 -0.07 -8.41
C PHE A 26 -5.90 -1.40 -8.20
N CYS A 27 -5.32 -2.33 -7.45
CA CYS A 27 -5.98 -3.59 -7.09
C CYS A 27 -7.27 -3.33 -6.27
N ALA A 28 -7.21 -2.44 -5.29
CA ALA A 28 -8.37 -2.06 -4.47
C ALA A 28 -9.48 -1.36 -5.25
N LEU A 29 -9.16 -0.67 -6.35
CA LEU A 29 -10.16 -0.03 -7.20
C LEU A 29 -10.77 -1.00 -8.22
N THR A 30 -10.14 -2.14 -8.46
CA THR A 30 -10.55 -3.15 -9.44
C THR A 30 -11.22 -4.37 -8.81
N GLY A 31 -11.43 -4.40 -7.49
CA GLY A 31 -12.05 -5.55 -6.81
C GLY A 31 -11.06 -6.64 -6.38
N LEU A 32 -9.75 -6.43 -6.58
CA LEU A 32 -8.72 -7.42 -6.27
C LEU A 32 -8.25 -7.26 -4.82
N PHE A 33 -9.12 -7.58 -3.86
CA PHE A 33 -8.89 -7.32 -2.44
C PHE A 33 -7.63 -8.02 -1.88
N VAL A 34 -7.31 -9.25 -2.32
CA VAL A 34 -6.12 -9.98 -1.82
C VAL A 34 -4.81 -9.25 -2.17
N PRO A 35 -4.49 -8.98 -3.45
CA PRO A 35 -3.28 -8.24 -3.78
C PRO A 35 -3.33 -6.80 -3.27
N ALA A 36 -4.50 -6.17 -3.18
CA ALA A 36 -4.65 -4.85 -2.58
C ALA A 36 -4.15 -4.83 -1.12
N LEU A 37 -4.55 -5.82 -0.32
CA LEU A 37 -4.12 -5.95 1.08
C LEU A 37 -2.62 -6.24 1.19
N VAL A 38 -2.10 -7.14 0.37
CA VAL A 38 -0.68 -7.53 0.40
C VAL A 38 0.22 -6.37 -0.01
N PHE A 39 -0.01 -5.76 -1.17
CA PHE A 39 0.80 -4.64 -1.65
C PHE A 39 0.58 -3.38 -0.81
N GLY A 40 -0.61 -3.19 -0.24
CA GLY A 40 -0.90 -2.08 0.66
C GLY A 40 -0.10 -2.18 1.96
N ALA A 41 0.00 -3.39 2.54
CA ALA A 41 0.81 -3.61 3.74
C ALA A 41 2.31 -3.41 3.47
N ILE A 42 2.81 -3.95 2.36
CA ILE A 42 4.21 -3.75 1.95
C ILE A 42 4.49 -2.27 1.71
N GLY A 43 3.66 -1.59 0.92
CA GLY A 43 3.83 -0.16 0.64
C GLY A 43 3.74 0.71 1.89
N TYR A 44 2.92 0.34 2.88
CA TYR A 44 2.85 1.04 4.17
C TYR A 44 4.16 0.90 4.97
N VAL A 45 4.72 -0.32 5.03
CA VAL A 45 5.99 -0.57 5.74
C VAL A 45 7.15 0.14 5.02
N GLU A 46 7.22 0.04 3.70
CA GLU A 46 8.29 0.66 2.91
C GLU A 46 8.28 2.19 3.00
N THR A 47 7.10 2.81 2.97
CA THR A 47 6.94 4.27 3.14
C THR A 47 7.20 4.77 4.57
N GLY A 48 7.13 3.90 5.58
CA GLY A 48 7.54 4.22 6.95
C GLY A 48 9.02 3.97 7.25
N GLY A 49 9.67 3.09 6.49
CA GLY A 49 11.05 2.68 6.71
C GLY A 49 12.11 3.37 5.86
N ARG A 50 11.72 4.12 4.81
CA ARG A 50 12.65 4.73 3.84
C ARG A 50 12.41 6.24 3.71
N GLU A 51 13.43 7.05 4.03
CA GLU A 51 13.34 8.52 4.08
C GLU A 51 12.97 9.19 2.74
N TYR A 52 13.19 8.51 1.61
CA TYR A 52 12.93 9.03 0.26
C TYR A 52 11.69 8.41 -0.41
N GLU A 53 10.94 7.57 0.29
CA GLU A 53 9.70 6.98 -0.23
C GLU A 53 8.46 7.63 0.38
N THR A 54 7.51 8.00 -0.47
CA THR A 54 6.22 8.57 -0.05
C THR A 54 5.06 7.72 -0.56
N GLY A 55 3.85 7.99 -0.07
CA GLY A 55 2.64 7.27 -0.47
C GLY A 55 2.01 6.43 0.64
N SER A 56 2.33 6.68 1.91
CA SER A 56 1.69 5.99 3.04
C SER A 56 0.16 6.17 3.02
N GLY A 57 -0.33 7.36 2.69
CA GLY A 57 -1.78 7.61 2.54
C GLY A 57 -2.42 6.77 1.42
N ILE A 58 -1.70 6.53 0.33
CA ILE A 58 -2.16 5.68 -0.79
C ILE A 58 -2.22 4.22 -0.34
N ALA A 59 -1.18 3.76 0.35
CA ALA A 59 -1.13 2.41 0.92
C ALA A 59 -2.25 2.17 1.94
N VAL A 60 -2.49 3.11 2.84
CA VAL A 60 -3.59 3.04 3.83
C VAL A 60 -4.96 3.04 3.14
N ALA A 61 -5.16 3.89 2.13
CA ALA A 61 -6.42 3.90 1.37
C ALA A 61 -6.67 2.55 0.68
N ALA A 62 -5.64 1.96 0.08
CA ALA A 62 -5.71 0.64 -0.52
C ALA A 62 -6.05 -0.46 0.50
N LEU A 63 -5.45 -0.41 1.69
CA LEU A 63 -5.74 -1.34 2.78
C LEU A 63 -7.19 -1.24 3.25
N ILE A 64 -7.70 -0.02 3.45
CA ILE A 64 -9.09 0.21 3.88
C ILE A 64 -10.06 -0.30 2.83
N LEU A 65 -9.86 0.06 1.57
CA LEU A 65 -10.72 -0.42 0.47
C LEU A 65 -10.67 -1.94 0.34
N GLY A 66 -9.49 -2.56 0.33
CA GLY A 66 -9.37 -4.02 0.27
C GLY A 66 -10.04 -4.73 1.45
N ALA A 67 -10.00 -4.14 2.65
CA ALA A 67 -10.70 -4.69 3.82
C ALA A 67 -12.23 -4.60 3.68
N ILE A 68 -12.75 -3.49 3.14
CA ILE A 68 -14.17 -3.31 2.84
C ILE A 68 -14.64 -4.33 1.80
N GLU A 69 -13.87 -4.51 0.73
CA GLU A 69 -14.16 -5.50 -0.32
C GLU A 69 -14.20 -6.92 0.24
N LEU A 70 -13.18 -7.31 1.02
CA LEU A 70 -13.15 -8.61 1.70
C LEU A 70 -14.39 -8.80 2.59
N THR A 71 -14.73 -7.78 3.38
CA THR A 71 -15.91 -7.82 4.26
C THR A 71 -17.19 -8.02 3.46
N ALA A 72 -17.36 -7.29 2.36
CA ALA A 72 -18.52 -7.44 1.49
C ALA A 72 -18.62 -8.86 0.92
N VAL A 73 -17.51 -9.42 0.40
CA VAL A 73 -17.46 -10.79 -0.13
C VAL A 73 -17.85 -11.82 0.94
N VAL A 74 -17.30 -11.70 2.15
CA VAL A 74 -17.61 -12.62 3.26
C VAL A 74 -19.07 -12.52 3.67
N VAL A 75 -19.62 -11.32 3.82
CA VAL A 75 -21.03 -11.10 4.19
C VAL A 75 -21.95 -11.64 3.11
N THR A 76 -21.69 -11.35 1.83
CA THR A 76 -22.48 -11.89 0.71
C THR A 76 -22.43 -13.41 0.68
N ALA A 77 -21.24 -14.02 0.84
CA ALA A 77 -21.10 -15.47 0.88
C ALA A 77 -21.88 -16.09 2.05
N ALA A 78 -21.85 -15.48 3.23
CA ALA A 78 -22.61 -15.93 4.39
C ALA A 78 -24.13 -15.85 4.14
N ILE A 79 -24.62 -14.75 3.59
CA ILE A 79 -26.04 -14.58 3.24
C ILE A 79 -26.48 -15.64 2.23
N VAL A 80 -25.69 -15.85 1.18
CA VAL A 80 -25.97 -16.88 0.16
C VAL A 80 -26.01 -18.26 0.81
N LEU A 81 -25.03 -18.60 1.64
CA LEU A 81 -24.96 -19.91 2.30
C LEU A 81 -26.14 -20.17 3.25
N VAL A 82 -26.61 -19.14 3.96
CA VAL A 82 -27.82 -19.23 4.80
C VAL A 82 -29.08 -19.34 3.94
N SER A 83 -29.14 -18.66 2.80
CA SER A 83 -30.34 -18.66 1.94
C SER A 83 -30.53 -19.95 1.14
N LEU A 84 -29.46 -20.75 1.00
CA LEU A 84 -29.47 -22.04 0.28
C LEU A 84 -29.75 -23.23 1.20
N HIS A 85 -29.83 -23.03 2.52
CA HIS A 85 -30.26 -24.00 3.52
C HIS A 85 -31.72 -23.79 3.90
#